data_AF-A0A924MPN2-F1
#
_entry.id   AF-A0A924MPN2-F1
#
_cell.length_a   1.000
_cell.length_b   1.000
_cell.length_c   1.000
_cell.angle_alpha   90.00
_cell.angle_beta   90.00
_cell.angle_gamma   90.00
#
_symmetry.space_group_name_H-M   'P 1'
#
loop_
_entity.id
_entity.type
_entity.pdbx_description
1 polymer ?
#
loop_
_entity_poly.entity_id
_entity_poly.type
_entity_poly.pdbx_seq_one_letter_code
_entity_poly.pdbx_strand_id
1 'polypeptide(L)'
;AVGNAVLSQRTEEQASNLQQTAASMEELTATVKHNAETASAATQITSSASLAAAEGGRVVSEVVTTMEEISVASRKVADIVGVIDGIAFQTNILALNAAVEAARAGEQGRGFAVVASEVRSLAQRSGQAAREIKQLIMASTEKVEIGTRLVGTAGQSMTNIVAQVSRANDLIGEIGSSSNEQSKGISQVADAVTQLDQVTQQNAALVEESAAAAESLKVQAAKLAEIVSVFTLA
;
A
#
# COMPACT_ATOMS: atom_id res chain seq x y z
N ALA A 1 -68.63 -0.91 -7.02
CA ALA A 1 -67.92 0.16 -6.28
C ALA A 1 -66.73 -0.39 -5.47
N VAL A 2 -66.90 -1.41 -4.61
CA VAL A 2 -65.83 -1.91 -3.72
C VAL A 2 -64.57 -2.38 -4.47
N GLY A 3 -64.70 -3.07 -5.60
CA GLY A 3 -63.54 -3.54 -6.39
C GLY A 3 -62.64 -2.42 -6.92
N ASN A 4 -63.20 -1.34 -7.47
CA ASN A 4 -62.41 -0.20 -7.96
C ASN A 4 -61.75 0.57 -6.82
N ALA A 5 -62.43 0.73 -5.68
CA ALA A 5 -61.85 1.41 -4.53
C ALA A 5 -60.61 0.66 -4.00
N VAL A 6 -60.68 -0.67 -3.91
CA VAL A 6 -59.53 -1.52 -3.51
C VAL A 6 -58.41 -1.46 -4.55
N LEU A 7 -58.72 -1.46 -5.85
CA LEU A 7 -57.72 -1.35 -6.90
C LEU A 7 -57.05 0.04 -6.91
N SER A 8 -57.82 1.12 -6.70
CA SER A 8 -57.31 2.48 -6.54
C SER A 8 -56.30 2.57 -5.40
N GLN A 9 -56.69 2.09 -4.21
CA GLN A 9 -55.83 2.09 -3.03
C GLN A 9 -54.52 1.34 -3.28
N ARG A 10 -54.59 0.14 -3.88
CA ARG A 10 -53.40 -0.64 -4.21
C ARG A 10 -52.50 0.06 -5.24
N THR A 11 -53.09 0.80 -6.18
CA THR A 11 -52.35 1.55 -7.20
C THR A 11 -51.63 2.75 -6.59
N GLU A 12 -52.27 3.47 -5.66
CA GLU A 12 -51.64 4.56 -4.90
C GLU A 12 -50.50 4.06 -4.00
N GLU A 13 -50.71 2.96 -3.27
CA GLU A 13 -49.67 2.32 -2.46
C GLU A 13 -48.49 1.87 -3.34
N GLN A 14 -48.77 1.28 -4.50
CA GLN A 14 -47.73 0.86 -5.45
C GLN A 14 -46.95 2.05 -6.00
N ALA A 15 -47.61 3.16 -6.35
CA ALA A 15 -46.96 4.38 -6.82
C ALA A 15 -46.02 4.95 -5.74
N SER A 16 -46.48 5.02 -4.48
CA SER A 16 -45.64 5.48 -3.36
C SER A 16 -44.41 4.60 -3.16
N ASN A 17 -44.56 3.26 -3.22
CA ASN A 17 -43.45 2.32 -3.12
C ASN A 17 -42.45 2.45 -4.28
N LEU A 18 -42.94 2.67 -5.51
CA LEU A 18 -42.09 2.89 -6.68
C LEU A 18 -41.29 4.19 -6.54
N GLN A 19 -41.90 5.25 -6.03
CA GLN A 19 -41.24 6.53 -5.81
C GLN A 19 -40.12 6.43 -4.78
N GLN A 20 -40.35 5.69 -3.68
CA GLN A 20 -39.31 5.39 -2.70
C GLN A 20 -38.20 4.51 -3.31
N THR A 21 -38.56 3.51 -4.11
CA THR A 21 -37.59 2.64 -4.79
C THR A 21 -36.72 3.44 -5.75
N ALA A 22 -37.30 4.34 -6.55
CA ALA A 22 -36.58 5.23 -7.45
C ALA A 22 -35.58 6.13 -6.71
N ALA A 23 -35.99 6.72 -5.58
CA ALA A 23 -35.10 7.52 -4.74
C ALA A 23 -33.91 6.69 -4.20
N SER A 24 -34.17 5.47 -3.71
CA SER A 24 -33.09 4.56 -3.28
C SER A 24 -32.16 4.14 -4.43
N MET A 25 -32.71 4.01 -5.64
CA MET A 25 -31.92 3.69 -6.84
C MET A 25 -30.99 4.84 -7.25
N GLU A 26 -31.43 6.09 -7.13
CA GLU A 26 -30.58 7.26 -7.37
C GLU A 26 -29.41 7.32 -6.36
N GLU A 27 -29.69 7.08 -5.08
CA GLU A 27 -28.66 7.04 -4.02
C GLU A 27 -27.65 5.90 -4.24
N LEU A 28 -28.14 4.71 -4.61
CA LEU A 28 -27.29 3.57 -4.96
C LEU A 28 -26.42 3.88 -6.19
N THR A 29 -26.99 4.51 -7.21
CA THR A 29 -26.25 4.93 -8.42
C THR A 29 -25.13 5.89 -8.05
N ALA A 30 -25.41 6.90 -7.21
CA ALA A 30 -24.42 7.86 -6.75
C ALA A 30 -23.29 7.18 -5.96
N THR A 31 -23.64 6.25 -5.07
CA THR A 31 -22.66 5.51 -4.25
C THR A 31 -21.77 4.62 -5.11
N VAL A 32 -22.35 3.88 -6.06
CA VAL A 32 -21.57 3.01 -6.96
C VAL A 32 -20.64 3.81 -7.86
N LYS A 33 -21.10 4.96 -8.38
CA LYS A 33 -20.24 5.87 -9.14
C LYS A 33 -19.08 6.41 -8.29
N HIS A 34 -19.38 6.82 -7.06
CA HIS A 34 -18.35 7.28 -6.12
C HIS A 34 -17.32 6.18 -5.79
N ASN A 35 -17.76 4.93 -5.65
CA ASN A 35 -16.87 3.79 -5.44
C ASN A 35 -15.93 3.57 -6.64
N ALA A 36 -16.45 3.67 -7.87
CA ALA A 36 -15.64 3.55 -9.08
C ALA A 36 -14.58 4.67 -9.19
N GLU A 37 -14.97 5.91 -8.90
CA GLU A 37 -14.05 7.06 -8.86
C GLU A 37 -12.97 6.88 -7.77
N THR A 38 -13.39 6.43 -6.58
CA THR A 38 -12.48 6.16 -5.46
C THR A 38 -11.50 5.04 -5.79
N ALA A 39 -11.95 3.97 -6.44
CA ALA A 39 -11.06 2.89 -6.91
C ALA A 39 -10.04 3.40 -7.94
N SER A 40 -10.47 4.26 -8.88
CA SER A 40 -9.55 4.89 -9.83
C SER A 40 -8.49 5.76 -9.14
N ALA A 41 -8.90 6.59 -8.17
CA ALA A 41 -7.97 7.42 -7.40
C ALA A 41 -7.01 6.57 -6.55
N ALA A 42 -7.52 5.52 -5.91
CA ALA A 42 -6.72 4.58 -5.13
C ALA A 42 -5.68 3.86 -6.01
N THR A 43 -6.03 3.48 -7.24
CA THR A 43 -5.10 2.89 -8.23
C THR A 43 -3.90 3.81 -8.48
N GLN A 44 -4.14 5.12 -8.66
CA GLN A 44 -3.07 6.09 -8.90
C GLN A 44 -2.13 6.25 -7.69
N ILE A 45 -2.69 6.29 -6.48
CA ILE A 45 -1.92 6.35 -5.23
C ILE A 45 -1.08 5.08 -5.06
N THR A 46 -1.68 3.92 -5.29
CA THR A 46 -1.03 2.61 -5.13
C THR A 46 0.11 2.44 -6.13
N SER A 47 -0.08 2.88 -7.38
CA SER A 47 0.99 2.93 -8.40
C SER A 47 2.15 3.82 -7.96
N SER A 48 1.85 5.02 -7.44
CA SER A 48 2.87 5.96 -6.95
C SER A 48 3.64 5.40 -5.75
N ALA A 49 2.94 4.71 -4.82
CA ALA A 49 3.56 4.04 -3.68
C ALA A 49 4.46 2.88 -4.12
N SER A 50 4.07 2.13 -5.15
CA SER A 50 4.88 1.04 -5.72
C SER A 50 6.20 1.58 -6.30
N LEU A 51 6.13 2.68 -7.06
CA LEU A 51 7.31 3.36 -7.61
C LEU A 51 8.25 3.86 -6.49
N ALA A 52 7.70 4.48 -5.46
CA ALA A 52 8.48 4.95 -4.32
C ALA A 52 9.16 3.80 -3.56
N ALA A 53 8.46 2.69 -3.37
CA ALA A 53 9.04 1.49 -2.74
C ALA A 53 10.11 0.84 -3.61
N ALA A 54 9.93 0.79 -4.92
CA ALA A 54 10.93 0.28 -5.87
C ALA A 54 12.22 1.14 -5.85
N GLU A 55 12.07 2.46 -5.85
CA GLU A 55 13.20 3.39 -5.74
C GLU A 55 13.90 3.25 -4.38
N GLY A 56 13.13 3.11 -3.29
CA GLY A 56 13.67 2.80 -1.97
C GLY A 56 14.49 1.50 -1.96
N GLY A 57 14.02 0.46 -2.64
CA GLY A 57 14.75 -0.79 -2.83
C GLY A 57 16.07 -0.60 -3.58
N ARG A 58 16.08 0.23 -4.63
CA ARG A 58 17.29 0.57 -5.39
C ARG A 58 18.33 1.27 -4.51
N VAL A 59 17.93 2.29 -3.76
CA VAL A 59 18.80 3.03 -2.83
C VAL A 59 19.38 2.10 -1.77
N VAL A 60 18.55 1.20 -1.20
CA VAL A 60 19.02 0.20 -0.24
C VAL A 60 20.07 -0.72 -0.85
N SER A 61 19.89 -1.18 -2.08
CA SER A 61 20.87 -2.01 -2.80
C SER A 61 22.21 -1.28 -3.01
N GLU A 62 22.17 0.01 -3.29
CA GLU A 62 23.37 0.86 -3.44
C GLU A 62 24.12 1.01 -2.10
N VAL A 63 23.39 1.16 -1.00
CA VAL A 63 23.97 1.18 0.36
C VAL A 63 24.62 -0.15 0.72
N VAL A 64 24.02 -1.30 0.37
CA VAL A 64 24.65 -2.63 0.59
C VAL A 64 25.97 -2.73 -0.16
N THR A 65 25.99 -2.33 -1.43
CA THR A 65 27.21 -2.33 -2.26
C THR A 65 28.31 -1.47 -1.64
N THR A 66 27.95 -0.26 -1.18
CA THR A 66 28.88 0.65 -0.51
C THR A 66 29.43 0.05 0.80
N MET A 67 28.60 -0.64 1.59
CA MET A 67 29.04 -1.30 2.81
C MET A 67 30.00 -2.47 2.54
N GLU A 68 29.79 -3.22 1.46
CA GLU A 68 30.73 -4.26 1.02
C GLU A 68 32.09 -3.67 0.62
N GLU A 69 32.09 -2.56 -0.12
CA GLU A 69 33.32 -1.84 -0.49
C GLU A 69 34.07 -1.34 0.75
N ILE A 70 33.35 -0.76 1.73
CA ILE A 70 33.93 -0.33 3.02
C ILE A 70 34.54 -1.52 3.78
N SER A 71 33.86 -2.68 3.77
CA SER A 71 34.35 -3.91 4.41
C SER A 71 35.64 -4.43 3.75
N VAL A 72 35.70 -4.41 2.41
CA VAL A 72 36.91 -4.76 1.65
C VAL A 72 38.05 -3.77 1.95
N ALA A 73 37.77 -2.47 1.93
CA ALA A 73 38.75 -1.44 2.25
C ALA A 73 39.30 -1.60 3.68
N SER A 74 38.42 -1.84 4.66
CA SER A 74 38.79 -2.03 6.07
C SER A 74 39.72 -3.24 6.26
N ARG A 75 39.44 -4.36 5.58
CA ARG A 75 40.33 -5.54 5.58
C ARG A 75 41.72 -5.21 5.03
N LYS A 76 41.78 -4.48 3.92
CA LYS A 76 43.05 -4.04 3.33
C LYS A 76 43.86 -3.14 4.28
N VAL A 77 43.19 -2.24 5.01
CA VAL A 77 43.87 -1.43 6.03
C VAL A 77 44.36 -2.31 7.18
N ALA A 78 43.58 -3.30 7.64
CA ALA A 78 44.01 -4.23 8.68
C ALA A 78 45.28 -5.00 8.29
N ASP A 79 45.39 -5.43 7.03
CA ASP A 79 46.58 -6.11 6.49
C ASP A 79 47.81 -5.19 6.49
N ILE A 80 47.66 -3.94 6.04
CA ILE A 80 48.73 -2.94 6.03
C ILE A 80 49.21 -2.65 7.47
N VAL A 81 48.28 -2.50 8.41
CA VAL A 81 48.61 -2.28 9.82
C VAL A 81 49.33 -3.49 10.42
N GLY A 82 48.99 -4.71 9.98
CA GLY A 82 49.72 -5.92 10.32
C GLY A 82 51.18 -5.91 9.83
N VAL A 83 51.43 -5.42 8.61
CA VAL A 83 52.79 -5.22 8.08
C VAL A 83 53.55 -4.18 8.90
N ILE A 84 52.91 -3.08 9.31
CA ILE A 84 53.52 -2.03 10.14
C ILE A 84 53.93 -2.57 11.52
N ASP A 85 53.07 -3.35 12.18
CA ASP A 85 53.42 -4.02 13.46
C ASP A 85 54.61 -4.99 13.27
N GLY A 86 54.66 -5.69 12.14
CA GLY A 86 55.80 -6.52 11.75
C GLY A 86 57.10 -5.73 11.57
N ILE A 87 57.06 -4.59 10.88
CA ILE A 87 58.21 -3.70 10.70
C ILE A 87 58.67 -3.12 12.05
N ALA A 88 57.74 -2.70 12.91
CA ALA A 88 58.03 -2.20 14.24
C ALA A 88 58.72 -3.29 15.10
N PHE A 89 58.23 -4.54 15.03
CA PHE A 89 58.86 -5.66 15.71
C PHE A 89 60.28 -5.93 15.20
N GLN A 90 60.48 -5.99 13.88
CA GLN A 90 61.80 -6.16 13.28
C GLN A 90 62.76 -5.03 13.69
N THR A 91 62.30 -3.78 13.66
CA THR A 91 63.09 -2.60 14.07
C THR A 91 63.50 -2.70 15.54
N ASN A 92 62.60 -3.15 16.42
CA ASN A 92 62.89 -3.37 17.83
C ASN A 92 63.98 -4.45 18.04
N ILE A 93 63.96 -5.53 17.24
CA ILE A 93 65.02 -6.56 17.28
C ILE A 93 66.36 -6.04 16.75
N LEU A 94 66.35 -5.28 15.63
CA LEU A 94 67.58 -4.66 15.11
C LEU A 94 68.20 -3.69 16.12
N ALA A 95 67.36 -2.86 16.77
CA ALA A 95 67.80 -1.91 17.78
C ALA A 95 68.39 -2.61 19.01
N LEU A 96 67.80 -3.73 19.44
CA LEU A 96 68.36 -4.55 20.50
C LEU A 96 69.74 -5.12 20.12
N ASN A 97 69.89 -5.67 18.92
CA ASN A 97 71.17 -6.18 18.44
C ASN A 97 72.24 -5.08 18.37
N ALA A 98 71.86 -3.89 17.91
CA ALA A 98 72.75 -2.73 17.86
C ALA A 98 73.18 -2.28 19.27
N ALA A 99 72.26 -2.29 20.25
CA ALA A 99 72.59 -1.96 21.64
C ALA A 99 73.57 -2.97 22.25
N VAL A 100 73.44 -4.26 21.92
CA VAL A 100 74.37 -5.32 22.35
C VAL A 100 75.76 -5.10 21.75
N GLU A 101 75.86 -4.81 20.45
CA GLU A 101 77.15 -4.58 19.79
C GLU A 101 77.81 -3.28 20.27
N ALA A 102 77.01 -2.23 20.53
CA ALA A 102 77.50 -0.99 21.12
C ALA A 102 78.07 -1.21 22.53
N ALA A 103 77.43 -2.04 23.35
CA ALA A 103 77.97 -2.43 24.66
C ALA A 103 79.29 -3.21 24.54
N ARG A 104 79.42 -4.04 23.50
CA ARG A 104 80.63 -4.81 23.21
C ARG A 104 81.81 -3.93 22.81
N ALA A 105 81.56 -2.79 22.16
CA ALA A 105 82.57 -1.80 21.78
C ALA A 105 83.05 -0.89 22.93
N GLY A 106 82.49 -1.03 24.14
CA GLY A 106 82.89 -0.27 25.32
C GLY A 106 82.67 1.25 25.17
N GLU A 107 83.65 2.06 25.60
CA GLU A 107 83.53 3.54 25.57
C GLU A 107 83.31 4.10 24.14
N GLN A 108 83.86 3.44 23.11
CA GLN A 108 83.70 3.87 21.71
C GLN A 108 82.26 3.67 21.19
N GLY A 109 81.48 2.79 21.83
CA GLY A 109 80.09 2.48 21.47
C GLY A 109 79.03 3.34 22.17
N ARG A 110 79.39 4.22 23.12
CA ARG A 110 78.41 4.96 23.94
C ARG A 110 77.40 5.77 23.12
N GLY A 111 77.86 6.45 22.07
CA GLY A 111 76.97 7.21 21.17
C GLY A 111 75.98 6.30 20.43
N PHE A 112 76.45 5.15 19.95
CA PHE A 112 75.61 4.15 19.26
C PHE A 112 74.59 3.50 20.22
N ALA A 113 74.97 3.26 21.48
CA ALA A 113 74.07 2.69 22.47
C ALA A 113 72.85 3.59 22.74
N VAL A 114 73.05 4.92 22.80
CA VAL A 114 71.96 5.89 22.98
C VAL A 114 71.01 5.88 21.79
N VAL A 115 71.54 5.92 20.57
CA VAL A 115 70.72 5.86 19.35
C VAL A 115 69.94 4.55 19.27
N ALA A 116 70.57 3.41 19.59
CA ALA A 116 69.90 2.12 19.61
C ALA A 116 68.74 2.07 20.64
N SER A 117 68.90 2.68 21.81
CA SER A 117 67.82 2.79 22.80
C SER A 117 66.66 3.66 22.30
N GLU A 118 66.95 4.78 21.64
CA GLU A 118 65.91 5.67 21.10
C GLU A 118 65.14 5.00 19.96
N VAL A 119 65.83 4.34 19.03
CA VAL A 119 65.22 3.56 17.95
C VAL A 119 64.33 2.45 18.52
N ARG A 120 64.78 1.77 19.58
CA ARG A 120 64.01 0.73 20.26
C ARG A 120 62.71 1.30 20.87
N SER A 121 62.81 2.43 21.57
CA SER A 121 61.65 3.13 22.15
C SER A 121 60.65 3.52 21.07
N LEU A 122 61.12 4.09 19.95
CA LEU A 122 60.28 4.46 18.81
C LEU A 122 59.59 3.25 18.18
N ALA A 123 60.32 2.13 18.03
CA ALA A 123 59.77 0.89 17.50
C ALA A 123 58.67 0.31 18.40
N GLN A 124 58.85 0.32 19.72
CA GLN A 124 57.82 -0.11 20.67
C GLN A 124 56.57 0.79 20.61
N ARG A 125 56.75 2.11 20.54
CA ARG A 125 55.65 3.06 20.38
C ARG A 125 54.89 2.85 19.06
N SER A 126 55.61 2.61 17.97
CA SER A 126 55.01 2.34 16.65
C SER A 126 54.20 1.04 16.66
N GLY A 127 54.72 -0.04 17.27
CA GLY A 127 53.99 -1.30 17.42
C GLY A 127 52.73 -1.16 18.30
N GLN A 128 52.80 -0.38 19.38
CA GLN A 128 51.61 -0.08 20.19
C GLN A 128 50.55 0.65 19.37
N ALA A 129 50.93 1.73 18.67
CA ALA A 129 50.00 2.49 17.83
C ALA A 129 49.38 1.62 16.72
N ALA A 130 50.17 0.73 16.10
CA ALA A 130 49.67 -0.21 15.10
C ALA A 130 48.59 -1.15 15.70
N ARG A 131 48.77 -1.65 16.92
CA ARG A 131 47.78 -2.50 17.59
C ARG A 131 46.50 -1.75 17.95
N GLU A 132 46.61 -0.51 18.41
CA GLU A 132 45.46 0.36 18.69
C GLU A 132 44.65 0.62 17.42
N ILE A 133 45.32 0.95 16.30
CA ILE A 133 44.67 1.12 15.00
C ILE A 133 43.99 -0.18 14.55
N LYS A 134 44.65 -1.33 14.72
CA LYS A 134 44.09 -2.64 14.37
C LYS A 134 42.79 -2.93 15.14
N GLN A 135 42.74 -2.62 16.43
CA GLN A 135 41.53 -2.76 17.25
C GLN A 135 40.39 -1.87 16.74
N LEU A 136 40.68 -0.61 16.39
CA LEU A 136 39.68 0.31 15.83
C LEU A 136 39.13 -0.20 14.48
N ILE A 137 39.98 -0.74 13.61
CA ILE A 137 39.56 -1.31 12.33
C ILE A 137 38.67 -2.54 12.53
N MET A 138 39.02 -3.42 13.47
CA MET A 138 38.19 -4.58 13.81
C MET A 138 36.80 -4.16 14.30
N ALA A 139 36.74 -3.19 15.22
CA ALA A 139 35.47 -2.66 15.71
C ALA A 139 34.63 -1.99 14.60
N SER A 140 35.27 -1.25 13.69
CA SER A 140 34.58 -0.66 12.53
C SER A 140 34.05 -1.73 11.57
N THR A 141 34.82 -2.80 11.34
CA THR A 141 34.41 -3.91 10.46
C THR A 141 33.17 -4.62 11.02
N GLU A 142 33.15 -4.89 12.33
CA GLU A 142 31.98 -5.47 13.02
C GLU A 142 30.72 -4.59 12.86
N LYS A 143 30.86 -3.27 13.02
CA LYS A 143 29.75 -2.33 12.82
C LYS A 143 29.24 -2.32 11.38
N VAL A 144 30.14 -2.38 10.40
CA VAL A 144 29.78 -2.46 8.97
C VAL A 144 29.03 -3.75 8.68
N GLU A 145 29.45 -4.88 9.25
CA GLU A 145 28.76 -6.17 9.08
C GLU A 145 27.33 -6.14 9.67
N ILE A 146 27.16 -5.58 10.86
CA ILE A 146 25.84 -5.38 11.48
C ILE A 146 24.98 -4.45 10.60
N GLY A 147 25.55 -3.34 10.13
CA GLY A 147 24.88 -2.40 9.24
C GLY A 147 24.42 -3.06 7.93
N THR A 148 25.28 -3.87 7.32
CA THR A 148 24.98 -4.62 6.09
C THR A 148 23.78 -5.54 6.28
N ARG A 149 23.71 -6.25 7.42
CA ARG A 149 22.58 -7.14 7.75
C ARG A 149 21.26 -6.39 7.95
N LEU A 150 21.32 -5.24 8.64
CA LEU A 150 20.14 -4.40 8.87
C LEU A 150 19.61 -3.83 7.55
N VAL A 151 20.50 -3.31 6.71
CA VAL A 151 20.16 -2.77 5.39
C VAL A 151 19.63 -3.87 4.47
N GLY A 152 20.20 -5.08 4.50
CA GLY A 152 19.66 -6.24 3.78
C GLY A 152 18.23 -6.60 4.20
N THR A 153 17.94 -6.53 5.51
CA THR A 153 16.58 -6.74 6.05
C THR A 153 15.61 -5.64 5.59
N ALA A 154 16.08 -4.39 5.55
CA ALA A 154 15.31 -3.27 4.99
C ALA A 154 15.02 -3.49 3.49
N GLY A 155 15.98 -4.02 2.73
CA GLY A 155 15.81 -4.35 1.31
C GLY A 155 14.74 -5.42 1.09
N GLN A 156 14.77 -6.49 1.87
CA GLN A 156 13.72 -7.52 1.83
C GLN A 156 12.34 -6.94 2.20
N SER A 157 12.29 -6.00 3.15
CA SER A 157 11.06 -5.33 3.55
C SER A 157 10.49 -4.47 2.42
N MET A 158 11.33 -3.77 1.65
CA MET A 158 10.92 -3.02 0.46
C MET A 158 10.32 -3.95 -0.62
N THR A 159 10.97 -5.09 -0.90
CA THR A 159 10.44 -6.09 -1.83
C THR A 159 9.06 -6.60 -1.41
N ASN A 160 8.88 -6.85 -0.11
CA ASN A 160 7.59 -7.27 0.44
C ASN A 160 6.52 -6.18 0.29
N ILE A 161 6.88 -4.91 0.51
CA ILE A 161 5.97 -3.76 0.30
C ILE A 161 5.52 -3.69 -1.15
N VAL A 162 6.45 -3.76 -2.12
CA VAL A 162 6.10 -3.75 -3.55
C VAL A 162 5.11 -4.87 -3.88
N ALA A 163 5.34 -6.09 -3.35
CA ALA A 163 4.44 -7.20 -3.57
C ALA A 163 3.04 -7.00 -2.94
N GLN A 164 2.97 -6.40 -1.75
CA GLN A 164 1.69 -6.09 -1.08
C GLN A 164 0.92 -4.99 -1.81
N VAL A 165 1.62 -3.94 -2.24
CA VAL A 165 1.06 -2.83 -3.01
C VAL A 165 0.55 -3.31 -4.37
N SER A 166 1.25 -4.24 -5.02
CA SER A 166 0.76 -4.89 -6.25
C SER A 166 -0.58 -5.61 -6.03
N ARG A 167 -0.69 -6.42 -4.96
CA ARG A 167 -1.96 -7.10 -4.65
C ARG A 167 -3.08 -6.12 -4.32
N ALA A 168 -2.78 -5.04 -3.61
CA ALA A 168 -3.75 -3.99 -3.33
C ALA A 168 -4.24 -3.34 -4.64
N ASN A 169 -3.35 -3.12 -5.60
CA ASN A 169 -3.71 -2.59 -6.92
C ASN A 169 -4.65 -3.53 -7.68
N ASP A 170 -4.40 -4.84 -7.63
CA ASP A 170 -5.28 -5.85 -8.26
C ASP A 170 -6.69 -5.83 -7.65
N LEU A 171 -6.79 -5.82 -6.31
CA LEU A 171 -8.06 -5.74 -5.59
C LEU A 171 -8.83 -4.44 -5.90
N ILE A 172 -8.12 -3.32 -5.98
CA ILE A 172 -8.74 -2.04 -6.36
C ILE A 172 -9.26 -2.10 -7.80
N GLY A 173 -8.52 -2.74 -8.71
CA GLY A 173 -8.97 -3.00 -10.08
C GLY A 173 -10.25 -3.83 -10.13
N GLU A 174 -10.34 -4.88 -9.30
CA GLU A 174 -11.56 -5.69 -9.14
C GLU A 174 -12.73 -4.86 -8.61
N ILE A 175 -12.53 -3.98 -7.62
CA ILE A 175 -13.56 -3.06 -7.11
C ILE A 175 -14.06 -2.14 -8.22
N GLY A 176 -13.16 -1.57 -9.02
CA GLY A 176 -13.51 -0.71 -10.15
C GLY A 176 -14.35 -1.45 -11.19
N SER A 177 -13.95 -2.67 -11.55
CA SER A 177 -14.70 -3.53 -12.48
C SER A 177 -16.08 -3.90 -11.93
N SER A 178 -16.15 -4.35 -10.67
CA SER A 178 -17.39 -4.71 -9.99
C SER A 178 -18.34 -3.53 -9.86
N SER A 179 -17.81 -2.33 -9.58
CA SER A 179 -18.63 -1.11 -9.48
C SER A 179 -19.21 -0.73 -10.84
N ASN A 180 -18.44 -0.89 -11.92
CA ASN A 180 -18.95 -0.66 -13.29
C ASN A 180 -20.05 -1.66 -13.68
N GLU A 181 -19.91 -2.93 -13.28
CA GLU A 181 -20.96 -3.94 -13.48
C GLU A 181 -22.22 -3.66 -12.66
N GLN A 182 -22.05 -3.28 -11.39
CA GLN A 182 -23.16 -2.83 -10.54
C GLN A 182 -23.89 -1.64 -11.14
N SER A 183 -23.17 -0.65 -11.68
CA SER A 183 -23.78 0.52 -12.33
C SER A 183 -24.68 0.12 -13.51
N LYS A 184 -24.24 -0.85 -14.33
CA LYS A 184 -25.07 -1.40 -15.42
C LYS A 184 -26.31 -2.11 -14.90
N GLY A 185 -26.16 -2.95 -13.86
CA GLY A 185 -27.29 -3.65 -13.24
C GLY A 185 -28.31 -2.68 -12.63
N ILE A 186 -27.83 -1.62 -11.98
CA ILE A 186 -28.66 -0.55 -11.43
C ILE A 186 -29.42 0.18 -12.54
N SER A 187 -28.77 0.48 -13.66
CA SER A 187 -29.45 1.09 -14.82
C SER A 187 -30.59 0.21 -15.35
N GLN A 188 -30.39 -1.10 -15.44
CA GLN A 188 -31.44 -2.03 -15.89
C GLN A 188 -32.62 -2.08 -14.91
N VAL A 189 -32.35 -2.06 -13.60
CA VAL A 189 -33.41 -2.01 -12.59
C VAL A 189 -34.15 -0.67 -12.64
N ALA A 190 -33.44 0.44 -12.87
CA ALA A 190 -34.06 1.76 -13.04
C ALA A 190 -35.03 1.77 -14.23
N ASP A 191 -34.63 1.21 -15.38
CA ASP A 191 -35.51 1.07 -16.55
C ASP A 191 -36.77 0.24 -16.22
N ALA A 192 -36.62 -0.86 -15.47
CA ALA A 192 -37.74 -1.69 -15.04
C ALA A 192 -38.69 -0.94 -14.07
N VAL A 193 -38.16 -0.12 -13.16
CA VAL A 193 -38.95 0.74 -12.26
C VAL A 193 -39.73 1.78 -13.06
N THR A 194 -39.12 2.41 -14.08
CA THR A 194 -39.83 3.32 -14.98
C THR A 194 -40.97 2.63 -15.71
N GLN A 195 -40.78 1.39 -16.17
CA GLN A 195 -41.83 0.62 -16.81
C GLN A 195 -42.97 0.26 -15.84
N LEU A 196 -42.64 -0.10 -14.59
CA LEU A 196 -43.65 -0.33 -13.55
C LEU A 196 -44.43 0.93 -13.19
N ASP A 197 -43.78 2.10 -13.15
CA ASP A 197 -44.46 3.38 -12.95
C ASP A 197 -45.47 3.66 -14.08
N GLN A 198 -45.07 3.43 -15.34
CA GLN A 198 -45.97 3.59 -16.47
C GLN A 198 -47.21 2.68 -16.39
N VAL A 199 -47.04 1.40 -16.02
CA VAL A 199 -48.16 0.47 -15.83
C VAL A 199 -49.02 0.88 -14.63
N THR A 200 -48.42 1.41 -13.57
CA THR A 200 -49.14 1.90 -12.39
C THR A 200 -50.02 3.11 -12.74
N GLN A 201 -49.50 4.04 -13.53
CA GLN A 201 -50.28 5.17 -14.05
C GLN A 201 -51.41 4.72 -14.98
N GLN A 202 -51.17 3.71 -15.84
CA GLN A 202 -52.22 3.12 -16.66
C GLN A 202 -53.32 2.45 -15.82
N ASN A 203 -52.94 1.76 -14.74
CA ASN A 203 -53.92 1.18 -13.81
C ASN A 203 -54.77 2.25 -13.13
N ALA A 204 -54.17 3.39 -12.74
CA ALA A 204 -54.91 4.50 -12.17
C ALA A 204 -55.95 5.05 -13.17
N ALA A 205 -55.54 5.27 -14.42
CA ALA A 205 -56.45 5.70 -15.49
C ALA A 205 -57.57 4.68 -15.76
N LEU A 206 -57.25 3.38 -15.78
CA LEU A 206 -58.23 2.30 -15.95
C LEU A 206 -59.24 2.24 -14.80
N VAL A 207 -58.80 2.51 -13.57
CA VAL A 207 -59.68 2.58 -12.40
C VAL A 207 -60.67 3.74 -12.52
N GLU A 208 -60.20 4.92 -12.95
CA GLU A 208 -61.05 6.09 -13.22
C GLU A 208 -62.08 5.80 -14.33
N GLU A 209 -61.63 5.24 -15.45
CA GLU A 209 -62.49 4.88 -16.58
C GLU A 209 -63.54 3.83 -16.16
N SER A 210 -63.12 2.81 -15.43
CA SER A 210 -64.01 1.77 -14.92
C SER A 210 -65.02 2.32 -13.91
N ALA A 211 -64.63 3.31 -13.10
CA ALA A 211 -65.53 3.96 -12.15
C ALA A 211 -66.60 4.78 -12.89
N ALA A 212 -66.20 5.52 -13.93
CA ALA A 212 -67.12 6.25 -14.80
C ALA A 212 -68.09 5.31 -15.54
N ALA A 213 -67.59 4.19 -16.07
CA ALA A 213 -68.42 3.18 -16.73
C ALA A 213 -69.43 2.53 -15.77
N ALA A 214 -69.00 2.22 -14.54
CA ALA A 214 -69.87 1.65 -13.50
C ALA A 214 -70.99 2.63 -13.09
N GLU A 215 -70.69 3.93 -12.96
CA GLU A 215 -71.70 4.94 -12.66
C GLU A 215 -72.69 5.11 -13.83
N SER A 216 -72.18 5.10 -15.07
CA SER A 216 -73.04 5.12 -16.27
C SER A 216 -74.00 3.92 -16.31
N LEU A 217 -73.50 2.71 -16.04
CA LEU A 217 -74.32 1.50 -15.97
C LEU A 217 -75.37 1.58 -14.85
N LYS A 218 -75.02 2.13 -13.69
CA LYS A 218 -75.95 2.35 -12.57
C LYS A 218 -77.08 3.31 -12.97
N VAL A 219 -76.76 4.40 -13.66
CA VAL A 219 -77.75 5.35 -14.19
C VAL A 219 -78.68 4.67 -15.20
N GLN A 220 -78.15 3.88 -16.13
CA GLN A 220 -78.94 3.14 -17.11
C GLN A 220 -79.84 2.08 -16.45
N ALA A 221 -79.33 1.34 -15.46
CA ALA A 221 -80.10 0.35 -14.72
C ALA A 221 -81.24 0.98 -13.91
N ALA A 222 -81.00 2.13 -13.26
CA ALA A 222 -82.04 2.88 -12.55
C ALA A 222 -83.15 3.33 -13.51
N LYS A 223 -82.78 3.83 -14.69
CA LYS A 223 -83.73 4.23 -15.74
C LYS A 223 -84.56 3.06 -16.27
N LEU A 224 -83.95 1.90 -16.48
CA LEU A 224 -84.67 0.68 -16.87
C LEU A 224 -85.63 0.20 -15.78
N ALA A 225 -85.22 0.24 -14.51
CA ALA A 225 -86.07 -0.12 -13.38
C ALA A 225 -87.30 0.80 -13.27
N GLU A 226 -87.11 2.10 -13.49
CA GLU A 226 -88.19 3.08 -13.54
C GLU A 226 -89.18 2.76 -14.68
N ILE A 227 -88.69 2.46 -15.88
CA ILE A 227 -89.53 2.08 -17.03
C ILE A 227 -90.34 0.82 -16.72
N VAL A 228 -89.73 -0.21 -16.14
CA VAL A 228 -90.42 -1.48 -15.81
C VAL A 228 -91.47 -1.27 -14.71
N SER A 229 -91.25 -0.36 -13.76
CA SER A 229 -92.20 -0.08 -12.66
C SER A 229 -93.56 0.45 -13.11
N VAL A 230 -93.65 1.00 -14.32
CA VAL A 230 -94.91 1.48 -14.93
C VAL A 230 -95.76 0.32 -15.46
N PHE A 231 -95.15 -0.84 -15.74
CA PHE A 231 -95.88 -2.01 -16.24
C PHE A 231 -96.52 -2.80 -15.09
N THR A 232 -97.83 -2.69 -14.94
CA THR A 232 -98.62 -3.55 -14.06
C THR A 232 -98.90 -4.91 -14.72
N LEU A 233 -98.51 -6.00 -14.04
CA LEU A 233 -98.84 -7.37 -14.45
C LEU A 233 -100.30 -7.66 -14.08
N ALA A 234 -101.10 -8.08 -15.08
CA ALA A 234 -102.51 -8.45 -14.96
C ALA A 234 -102.70 -9.87 -14.41
#